data_AF-A0A815YC02-F1
#
_entry.id   AF-A0A815YC02-F1
#
_cell.length_a   1.000
_cell.length_b   1.000
_cell.length_c   1.000
_cell.angle_alpha   90.00
_cell.angle_beta   90.00
_cell.angle_gamma   90.00
#
_symmetry.space_group_name_H-M   'P 1'
#
loop_
_entity.id
_entity.type
_entity.pdbx_description
1 polymer ?
#
loop_
_entity_poly.entity_id
_entity_poly.type
_entity_poly.pdbx_seq_one_letter_code
_entity_poly.pdbx_strand_id
1 'polypeptide(L)'
;SYFFQRSYAAFNSVIIWPGTSLVLPSSNAKLDGITLRIGLVGSIPYTISNIITNQFGQNITNYTGYLLDLISLLAAVTVRSPMSIS
;
A
#
# COMPACT_ATOMS: atom_id res chain seq x y z
N SER A 1 15.14 21.96 -63.10
CA SER A 1 14.79 22.57 -61.79
C SER A 1 14.35 21.46 -60.86
N TYR A 2 15.17 21.12 -59.86
CA TYR A 2 14.81 20.10 -58.87
C TYR A 2 14.01 20.79 -57.76
N PHE A 3 12.71 20.51 -57.70
CA PHE A 3 11.88 20.95 -56.59
C PHE A 3 12.18 20.06 -55.39
N PHE A 4 12.85 20.63 -54.38
CA PHE A 4 12.94 20.01 -53.06
C PHE A 4 11.58 20.10 -52.40
N GLN A 5 10.77 19.04 -52.52
CA GLN A 5 9.55 18.91 -51.76
C GLN A 5 9.94 18.63 -50.29
N ARG A 6 9.88 19.67 -49.45
CA ARG A 6 10.00 19.51 -47.99
C ARG A 6 8.80 18.68 -47.52
N SER A 7 9.03 17.41 -47.23
CA SER A 7 8.11 16.61 -46.42
C SER A 7 8.13 17.17 -45.00
N TYR A 8 7.06 17.84 -44.60
CA TYR A 8 6.82 18.13 -43.20
C TYR A 8 6.57 16.79 -42.51
N ALA A 9 7.57 16.30 -41.76
CA ALA A 9 7.34 15.18 -40.85
C ALA A 9 6.25 15.62 -39.88
N ALA A 10 5.06 15.01 -39.96
CA ALA A 10 4.07 15.11 -38.91
C ALA A 10 4.73 14.52 -37.66
N PHE A 11 5.18 15.36 -36.75
CA PHE A 11 5.68 14.91 -35.46
C PHE A 11 4.48 14.35 -34.70
N ASN A 12 4.29 13.04 -34.77
CA ASN A 12 3.37 12.34 -33.88
C ASN A 12 3.98 12.41 -32.48
N SER A 13 3.63 13.43 -31.71
CA SER A 13 4.06 13.55 -30.33
C SER A 13 3.31 12.51 -29.49
N VAL A 14 4.02 11.48 -29.05
CA VAL A 14 3.50 10.47 -28.13
C VAL A 14 4.04 10.75 -26.74
N ILE A 15 3.15 10.82 -25.75
CA ILE A 15 3.54 10.96 -24.34
C ILE A 15 3.95 9.56 -23.86
N ILE A 16 5.20 9.43 -23.42
CA ILE A 16 5.72 8.21 -22.81
C ILE A 16 5.68 8.39 -21.29
N TRP A 17 4.90 7.56 -20.61
CA TRP A 17 4.80 7.56 -19.16
C TRP A 17 6.01 6.83 -18.52
N PRO A 18 6.32 7.11 -17.25
CA PRO A 18 7.39 6.41 -16.53
C PRO A 18 7.26 4.88 -16.65
N GLY A 19 8.39 4.18 -16.83
CA GLY A 19 8.39 2.74 -17.11
C GLY A 19 8.15 2.37 -18.58
N THR A 20 8.35 3.31 -19.52
CA THR A 20 8.19 3.12 -20.98
C THR A 20 6.77 2.78 -21.42
N SER A 21 5.77 3.16 -20.61
CA SER A 21 4.37 2.87 -20.92
C SER A 21 3.78 3.90 -21.89
N LEU A 22 3.09 3.39 -22.92
CA LEU A 22 2.23 4.19 -23.80
C LEU A 22 0.77 4.23 -23.30
N VAL A 23 0.47 3.47 -22.26
CA VAL A 23 -0.86 3.41 -21.62
C VAL A 23 -0.94 4.53 -20.59
N LEU A 24 -2.00 5.34 -20.70
CA LEU A 24 -2.33 6.37 -19.72
C LEU A 24 -2.53 5.74 -18.33
N PRO A 25 -1.85 6.24 -17.28
CA PRO A 25 -2.11 5.79 -15.92
C PRO A 25 -3.58 6.01 -15.57
N SER A 26 -4.26 4.94 -15.16
CA SER A 26 -5.69 4.98 -14.86
C SER A 26 -6.02 5.66 -13.53
N SER A 27 -5.03 5.88 -12.67
CA SER A 27 -5.23 6.44 -11.32
C SER A 27 -3.92 6.92 -10.67
N ASN A 28 -4.05 7.46 -9.46
CA ASN A 28 -2.92 7.77 -8.59
C ASN A 28 -2.16 6.50 -8.20
N ALA A 29 -0.89 6.66 -7.81
CA ALA A 29 -0.10 5.57 -7.26
C ALA A 29 -0.85 4.94 -6.07
N LYS A 30 -1.19 3.65 -6.19
CA LYS A 30 -1.75 2.84 -5.12
C LYS A 30 -0.64 2.00 -4.51
N LEU A 31 -0.52 2.05 -3.18
CA LEU A 31 0.29 1.09 -2.45
C LEU A 31 -0.57 -0.17 -2.21
N ASP A 32 -0.09 -1.30 -2.70
CA ASP A 32 -0.72 -2.60 -2.47
C ASP A 32 0.32 -3.57 -1.87
N GLY A 33 -0.13 -4.51 -1.04
CA GLY A 33 0.74 -5.49 -0.37
C GLY A 33 1.69 -4.91 0.69
N ILE A 34 1.41 -3.73 1.25
CA ILE A 34 2.27 -3.09 2.26
C ILE A 34 2.01 -3.61 3.68
N THR A 35 3.07 -3.72 4.48
CA THR A 35 2.97 -3.99 5.92
C THR A 35 2.83 -2.67 6.68
N LEU A 36 1.66 -2.41 7.26
CA LEU A 36 1.44 -1.26 8.12
C LEU A 36 2.08 -1.49 9.51
N ARG A 37 2.87 -0.52 9.98
CA ARG A 37 3.45 -0.52 11.33
C ARG A 37 2.66 0.46 12.21
N ILE A 38 2.06 -0.03 13.29
CA ILE A 38 1.24 0.76 14.21
C ILE A 38 1.97 0.85 15.56
N GLY A 39 2.20 2.07 16.04
CA GLY A 39 2.70 2.33 17.39
C GLY A 39 1.55 2.34 18.40
N LEU A 40 1.75 1.71 19.55
CA LEU A 40 0.76 1.63 20.62
C LEU A 40 1.26 2.35 21.87
N VAL A 41 0.36 3.10 22.53
CA VAL A 41 0.61 3.76 23.82
C VAL A 41 -0.29 3.14 24.87
N GLY A 42 0.26 2.82 26.03
CA GLY A 42 -0.50 2.24 27.15
C GLY A 42 -1.56 3.23 27.66
N SER A 43 -2.82 2.84 27.59
CA SER A 43 -3.95 3.62 28.07
C SER A 43 -5.08 2.67 28.45
N ILE A 44 -5.28 2.43 29.74
CA ILE A 44 -6.36 1.57 30.23
C ILE A 44 -7.72 2.25 29.96
N PRO A 45 -8.76 1.55 29.45
CA PRO A 45 -8.82 0.12 29.11
C PRO A 45 -8.51 -0.20 27.63
N TYR A 46 -8.10 0.80 26.85
CA TYR A 46 -7.92 0.71 25.40
C TYR A 46 -6.69 -0.11 24.98
N THR A 47 -5.59 0.03 25.70
CA THR A 47 -4.32 -0.67 25.44
C THR A 47 -3.60 -0.93 26.76
N ILE A 48 -3.34 -2.20 27.03
CA ILE A 48 -2.74 -2.71 28.26
C ILE A 48 -1.48 -3.47 27.86
N SER A 49 -0.34 -3.12 28.45
CA SER A 49 0.92 -3.85 28.22
C SER A 49 1.20 -4.79 29.39
N ASN A 50 1.41 -6.06 29.10
CA ASN A 50 1.78 -7.10 30.04
C ASN A 50 3.15 -7.67 29.67
N ILE A 51 3.95 -8.03 30.67
CA ILE A 51 5.21 -8.75 30.44
C ILE A 51 4.91 -10.24 30.55
N ILE A 52 5.22 -10.99 29.50
CA ILE A 52 5.09 -12.45 29.46
C ILE A 52 6.47 -13.09 29.27
N THR A 53 6.72 -14.22 29.91
CA THR A 53 7.95 -15.00 29.69
C THR A 53 7.71 -16.00 28.56
N ASN A 54 8.56 -15.99 27.54
CA ASN A 54 8.47 -16.94 26.45
C ASN A 54 9.05 -18.32 26.84
N GLN A 55 8.91 -19.30 25.94
CA GLN A 55 9.45 -20.65 26.10
C GLN A 55 10.99 -20.72 26.25
N PHE A 56 11.70 -19.63 25.95
CA PHE A 56 13.15 -19.50 26.08
C PHE A 56 13.56 -18.68 27.33
N GLY A 57 12.62 -18.38 28.23
CA GLY A 57 12.88 -17.60 29.45
C GLY A 57 13.04 -16.09 29.24
N GLN A 58 12.76 -15.57 28.04
CA GLN A 58 12.90 -14.14 27.74
C GLN A 58 11.58 -13.40 28.00
N ASN A 59 11.70 -12.20 28.56
CA ASN A 59 10.57 -11.31 28.78
C ASN A 59 10.16 -10.65 27.46
N ILE A 60 8.92 -10.88 27.03
CA ILE A 60 8.29 -10.26 25.87
C ILE A 60 7.17 -9.34 26.35
N THR A 61 7.04 -8.18 25.72
CA THR A 61 5.88 -7.30 25.95
C THR A 61 4.71 -7.78 25.10
N ASN A 62 3.65 -8.20 25.75
CA ASN A 62 2.36 -8.50 25.13
C ASN A 62 1.42 -7.32 25.31
N TYR A 63 0.61 -7.02 24.29
CA TYR A 63 -0.39 -5.96 24.36
C TYR A 63 -1.79 -6.58 24.29
N THR A 64 -2.73 -6.06 25.08
CA THR A 64 -4.14 -6.45 25.09
C THR A 64 -5.04 -5.20 25.17
N GLY A 65 -6.34 -5.35 24.92
CA GLY A 65 -7.34 -4.27 25.08
C GLY A 65 -8.14 -3.98 23.81
N TYR A 66 -9.14 -3.12 23.96
CA TYR A 66 -10.14 -2.85 22.92
C TYR A 66 -9.54 -2.42 21.57
N LEU A 67 -8.48 -1.60 21.57
CA LEU A 67 -7.88 -1.10 20.32
C LEU A 67 -7.26 -2.22 19.49
N LEU A 68 -6.72 -3.27 20.13
CA LEU A 68 -6.16 -4.41 19.40
C LEU A 68 -7.23 -5.26 18.74
N ASP A 69 -8.37 -5.43 19.40
CA ASP A 69 -9.52 -6.15 18.84
C ASP A 69 -10.06 -5.39 17.62
N LEU A 70 -10.16 -4.06 17.71
CA LEU A 70 -10.57 -3.21 16.60
C LEU A 70 -9.60 -3.27 15.41
N ILE A 71 -8.29 -3.21 15.64
CA ILE A 71 -7.28 -3.34 14.59
C ILE A 71 -7.41 -4.71 13.91
N SER A 72 -7.60 -5.77 14.69
CA SER A 72 -7.79 -7.13 14.16
C SER A 72 -9.05 -7.23 13.30
N LEU A 73 -10.15 -6.62 13.73
CA LEU A 73 -11.39 -6.56 12.96
C LEU A 73 -11.21 -5.82 11.62
N LEU A 74 -10.57 -4.65 11.64
CA LEU A 74 -10.32 -3.84 10.43
C LEU A 74 -9.39 -4.55 9.46
N ALA A 75 -8.36 -5.22 9.97
CA ALA A 75 -7.47 -6.05 9.16
C ALA A 75 -8.22 -7.20 8.49
N ALA A 76 -9.08 -7.91 9.24
CA ALA A 76 -9.87 -9.02 8.71
C ALA A 76 -10.90 -8.60 7.65
N VAL A 77 -11.52 -7.42 7.82
CA VAL A 77 -12.44 -6.84 6.82
C VAL A 77 -11.71 -6.54 5.52
N THR A 78 -10.49 -6.03 5.59
CA THR A 78 -9.69 -5.67 4.41
C THR A 78 -9.34 -6.89 3.54
N VAL A 79 -9.12 -8.06 4.15
CA VAL A 79 -8.85 -9.32 3.43
C VAL A 79 -10.09 -9.86 2.68
N ARG A 80 -11.31 -9.43 3.06
CA ARG A 80 -12.57 -9.91 2.47
C ARG A 80 -13.16 -9.02 1.38
N SER A 81 -12.54 -7.88 1.03
CA SER A 81 -12.97 -7.17 -0.17
C SER A 81 -12.66 -8.06 -1.38
N PRO A 82 -13.68 -8.49 -2.15
CA PRO A 82 -13.44 -9.37 -3.28
C PRO A 82 -12.53 -8.67 -4.27
N MET A 83 -11.46 -9.37 -4.64
CA MET A 83 -10.66 -9.09 -5.82
C MET A 83 -11.62 -8.82 -6.98
N SER A 84 -11.71 -7.56 -7.41
CA SER A 84 -12.38 -7.19 -8.65
C SER A 84 -11.61 -7.85 -9.78
N ILE A 85 -12.09 -9.01 -10.23
CA ILE A 85 -11.67 -9.61 -11.50
C ILE A 85 -12.28 -8.72 -12.58
N SER A 86 -11.45 -7.84 -13.14
CA SER A 86 -11.67 -7.22 -14.45
C SER A 86 -11.06 -8.09 -15.53
#